data_AF-A0A699XC70-F1
#
_entry.id   AF-A0A699XC70-F1
#
_cell.length_a   1.000
_cell.length_b   1.000
_cell.length_c   1.000
_cell.angle_alpha   90.00
_cell.angle_beta   90.00
_cell.angle_gamma   90.00
#
_symmetry.space_group_name_H-M   'P 1'
#
loop_
_entity.id
_entity.type
_entity.pdbx_description
1 polymer ?
#
loop_
_entity_poly.entity_id
_entity_poly.type
_entity_poly.pdbx_seq_one_letter_code
_entity_poly.pdbx_strand_id
1 'polypeptide(L)'
;GDRVVGQTGWQTHSINDGAALKVIPKDLPSDSMAVGVLGMPGMTAYMGLMDIGKPQAGETLVVAAASGAVGSVVGQVAKLQGLRVVGVAGGAD
;
A
#
# COMPACT_ATOMS: atom_id res chain seq x y z
N GLY A 1 14.05 -9.32 20.28
CA GLY A 1 13.10 -10.17 19.55
C GLY A 1 13.09 -9.76 18.09
N ASP A 2 12.51 -10.58 17.22
CA ASP A 2 12.28 -10.17 15.83
C ASP A 2 11.19 -9.12 15.74
N ARG A 3 11.31 -8.22 14.77
CA ARG A 3 10.25 -7.26 14.44
C ARG A 3 9.24 -7.94 13.53
N VAL A 4 7.96 -7.75 13.83
CA VAL A 4 6.86 -8.44 13.15
C VAL A 4 5.72 -7.49 12.85
N VAL A 5 4.95 -7.83 11.81
CA VAL A 5 3.68 -7.17 11.48
C VAL A 5 2.54 -8.20 11.58
N GLY A 6 1.40 -7.76 12.11
CA GLY A 6 0.21 -8.59 12.27
C GLY A 6 -1.01 -7.76 12.67
N GLN A 7 -2.19 -8.37 12.60
CA GLN A 7 -3.44 -7.74 13.01
C GLN A 7 -3.66 -7.91 14.51
N THR A 8 -3.10 -6.99 15.31
CA THR A 8 -3.19 -7.04 16.77
C THR A 8 -4.11 -5.96 17.36
N GLY A 9 -4.75 -5.13 16.54
CA GLY A 9 -5.70 -4.11 17.04
C GLY A 9 -5.08 -3.00 17.89
N TRP A 10 -5.93 -2.20 18.53
CA TRP A 10 -5.54 -1.02 19.29
C TRP A 10 -5.25 -1.38 20.74
N GLN A 11 -4.01 -1.75 21.02
CA GLN A 11 -3.55 -2.17 22.34
C GLN A 11 -2.02 -2.09 22.43
N THR A 12 -1.50 -2.03 23.65
CA THR A 12 -0.04 -2.02 23.87
C THR A 12 0.58 -3.42 23.78
N HIS A 13 -0.19 -4.47 24.07
CA HIS A 13 0.28 -5.85 24.10
C HIS A 13 -0.77 -6.80 23.53
N SER A 14 -0.31 -7.90 22.94
CA SER A 14 -1.15 -8.98 22.42
C SER A 14 -0.43 -10.31 22.65
N ILE A 15 -1.17 -11.32 23.13
CA ILE A 15 -0.68 -12.70 23.17
C ILE A 15 -1.05 -13.34 21.83
N ASN A 16 -0.06 -13.91 21.15
CA ASN A 16 -0.23 -14.51 19.83
C ASN A 16 0.59 -15.80 19.75
N ASP A 17 0.07 -16.81 19.05
CA ASP A 17 0.79 -18.05 18.74
C ASP A 17 1.81 -17.88 17.60
N GLY A 18 1.83 -16.70 16.96
CA GLY A 18 2.74 -16.32 15.90
C GLY A 18 2.26 -16.71 14.50
N ALA A 19 1.19 -17.50 14.36
CA ALA A 19 0.74 -18.02 13.06
C ALA A 19 0.29 -16.92 12.09
N ALA A 20 -0.29 -15.84 12.61
CA ALA A 20 -0.75 -14.69 11.83
C ALA A 20 0.29 -13.54 11.75
N LEU A 21 1.49 -13.73 12.29
CA LEU A 21 2.54 -12.73 12.30
C LEU A 21 3.53 -12.96 11.16
N LYS A 22 4.01 -11.87 10.56
CA LYS A 22 5.07 -11.91 9.55
C LYS A 22 6.29 -11.17 10.06
N VAL A 23 7.45 -11.82 10.02
CA VAL A 23 8.73 -11.17 10.31
C VAL A 23 9.00 -10.14 9.21
N ILE A 24 9.35 -8.91 9.61
CA ILE A 24 9.70 -7.85 8.66
C ILE A 24 11.22 -7.83 8.41
N PRO A 25 11.68 -7.42 7.22
CA PRO A 25 13.10 -7.31 6.93
C PRO A 25 13.85 -6.40 7.93
N LYS A 26 15.09 -6.77 8.23
CA LYS A 26 15.90 -6.06 9.24
C LYS A 26 16.45 -4.72 8.73
N ASP A 27 16.52 -4.57 7.42
CA ASP A 27 17.15 -3.48 6.68
C ASP A 27 16.13 -2.47 6.09
N LEU A 28 14.87 -2.53 6.51
CA LEU A 28 13.90 -1.49 6.15
C LEU A 28 14.35 -0.12 6.67
N PRO A 29 14.26 0.95 5.85
CA PRO A 29 14.52 2.31 6.31
C PRO A 29 13.62 2.74 7.47
N SER A 30 12.40 2.20 7.56
CA SER A 30 11.49 2.38 8.68
C SER A 30 10.56 1.16 8.81
N ASP A 31 10.35 0.69 10.04
CA ASP A 31 9.42 -0.41 10.33
C ASP A 31 7.97 -0.08 9.94
N SER A 32 7.60 1.21 9.97
CA SER A 32 6.27 1.66 9.56
C SER A 32 5.96 1.40 8.08
N MET A 33 6.99 1.20 7.24
CA MET A 33 6.77 0.83 5.83
C MET A 33 6.04 -0.49 5.68
N ALA A 34 6.20 -1.42 6.62
CA ALA A 34 5.54 -2.73 6.62
C ALA A 34 4.02 -2.67 6.84
N VAL A 35 3.50 -1.54 7.33
CA VAL A 35 2.05 -1.27 7.44
C VAL A 35 1.56 -0.23 6.42
N GLY A 36 2.46 0.31 5.59
CA GLY A 36 2.19 1.31 4.57
C GLY A 36 2.47 0.81 3.15
N VAL A 37 3.46 1.41 2.48
CA VAL A 37 3.80 1.12 1.08
C VAL A 37 4.27 -0.32 0.83
N LEU A 38 4.86 -0.99 1.82
CA LEU A 38 5.22 -2.41 1.75
C LEU A 38 4.21 -3.30 2.49
N GLY A 39 3.12 -2.72 2.99
CA GLY A 39 2.06 -3.40 3.72
C GLY A 39 0.77 -3.56 2.92
N MET A 40 -0.36 -3.71 3.63
CA MET A 40 -1.68 -3.86 3.03
C MET A 40 -2.02 -2.75 2.01
N PRO A 41 -1.74 -1.45 2.26
CA PRO A 41 -2.05 -0.40 1.29
C PRO A 41 -1.32 -0.57 -0.05
N GLY A 42 -0.01 -0.82 -0.01
CA GLY A 42 0.78 -1.04 -1.22
C GLY A 42 0.42 -2.33 -1.95
N MET A 43 0.17 -3.41 -1.21
CA MET A 43 -0.28 -4.68 -1.78
C MET A 43 -1.64 -4.52 -2.48
N THR A 44 -2.59 -3.83 -1.84
CA THR A 44 -3.91 -3.54 -2.43
C THR A 44 -3.77 -2.74 -3.72
N ALA A 45 -2.93 -1.70 -3.70
CA ALA A 45 -2.67 -0.88 -4.88
C ALA A 45 -2.05 -1.70 -6.02
N TYR A 46 -1.01 -2.48 -5.74
CA TYR A 46 -0.28 -3.26 -6.73
C TYR A 46 -1.14 -4.37 -7.33
N MET A 47 -1.78 -5.19 -6.49
CA MET A 47 -2.63 -6.30 -6.94
C MET A 47 -3.84 -5.78 -7.72
N GLY A 48 -4.52 -4.75 -7.22
CA GLY A 48 -5.66 -4.17 -7.92
C GLY A 48 -5.29 -3.63 -9.30
N LEU A 49 -4.14 -2.97 -9.41
CA LEU A 49 -3.70 -2.38 -10.67
C LEU A 49 -3.14 -3.43 -11.64
N MET A 50 -2.22 -4.29 -11.18
CA MET A 50 -1.44 -5.18 -12.04
C MET A 50 -2.14 -6.52 -12.33
N ASP A 51 -2.86 -7.07 -11.36
CA ASP A 51 -3.45 -8.41 -11.50
C ASP A 51 -4.90 -8.37 -11.95
N ILE A 52 -5.64 -7.31 -11.58
CA ILE A 52 -7.04 -7.13 -11.96
C ILE A 52 -7.17 -6.12 -13.10
N GLY A 53 -6.66 -4.89 -12.89
CA GLY A 53 -6.81 -3.80 -13.86
C GLY A 53 -6.08 -4.02 -15.18
N LYS A 54 -4.87 -4.60 -15.13
CA LYS A 54 -4.01 -4.91 -16.28
C LYS A 54 -3.96 -3.79 -17.34
N PRO A 55 -3.76 -2.53 -16.93
CA PRO A 55 -3.80 -1.41 -17.86
C PRO A 55 -2.60 -1.46 -18.81
N GLN A 56 -2.78 -0.89 -19.98
CA GLN A 56 -1.75 -0.78 -21.01
C GLN A 56 -1.14 0.63 -21.02
N ALA A 57 0.11 0.72 -21.46
CA ALA A 57 0.78 2.00 -21.60
C ALA A 57 -0.01 2.93 -22.54
N GLY A 58 -0.10 4.22 -22.18
CA GLY A 58 -0.90 5.21 -22.91
C GLY A 58 -2.36 5.28 -22.48
N GLU A 59 -2.89 4.30 -21.76
CA GLU A 59 -4.25 4.38 -21.19
C GLU A 59 -4.35 5.44 -20.08
N THR A 60 -5.58 5.88 -19.80
CA THR A 60 -5.86 6.81 -18.71
C THR A 60 -6.43 6.08 -17.51
N LEU A 61 -5.78 6.25 -16.35
CA LEU A 61 -6.26 5.77 -15.07
C LEU A 61 -6.78 6.93 -14.23
N VAL A 62 -7.98 6.76 -13.65
CA VAL A 62 -8.52 7.67 -12.65
C VAL A 62 -8.43 7.00 -11.28
N VAL A 63 -7.93 7.72 -10.28
CA VAL A 63 -7.85 7.24 -8.90
C VAL A 63 -8.44 8.27 -7.94
N ALA A 64 -9.48 7.87 -7.21
CA ALA A 64 -10.05 8.67 -6.12
C ALA A 64 -9.19 8.55 -4.86
N ALA A 65 -9.36 9.50 -3.93
CA ALA A 65 -8.56 9.61 -2.71
C ALA A 65 -7.04 9.50 -2.99
N ALA A 66 -6.57 10.18 -4.04
CA ALA A 66 -5.21 10.06 -4.57
C ALA A 66 -4.11 10.46 -3.56
N SER A 67 -4.45 11.27 -2.56
CA SER A 67 -3.54 11.64 -1.45
C SER A 67 -3.51 10.60 -0.31
N GLY A 68 -4.38 9.60 -0.34
CA GLY A 68 -4.46 8.54 0.68
C GLY A 68 -3.42 7.43 0.49
N ALA A 69 -3.32 6.53 1.47
CA ALA A 69 -2.30 5.47 1.50
C ALA A 69 -2.33 4.54 0.28
N VAL A 70 -3.51 4.09 -0.15
CA VAL A 70 -3.65 3.22 -1.34
C VAL A 70 -3.55 4.06 -2.62
N GLY A 71 -4.32 5.15 -2.71
CA GLY A 71 -4.42 5.97 -3.92
C GLY A 71 -3.09 6.57 -4.37
N SER A 72 -2.24 6.99 -3.42
CA SER A 72 -0.91 7.52 -3.72
C SER A 72 0.03 6.47 -4.31
N VAL A 73 -0.08 5.20 -3.89
CA VAL A 73 0.71 4.10 -4.45
C VAL A 73 0.17 3.71 -5.83
N VAL A 74 -1.16 3.61 -6.00
CA VAL A 74 -1.78 3.32 -7.31
C VAL A 74 -1.31 4.34 -8.35
N GLY A 75 -1.37 5.63 -8.03
CA GLY A 75 -0.97 6.68 -8.96
C GLY A 75 0.50 6.60 -9.36
N GLN A 76 1.39 6.31 -8.42
CA GLN A 76 2.83 6.17 -8.69
C GLN A 76 3.14 4.94 -9.54
N VAL A 77 2.57 3.77 -9.19
CA VAL A 77 2.78 2.54 -9.97
C VAL A 77 2.21 2.70 -11.38
N ALA A 78 1.02 3.28 -11.52
CA ALA A 78 0.42 3.54 -12.83
C ALA A 78 1.28 4.47 -13.71
N LYS A 79 1.89 5.51 -13.11
CA LYS A 79 2.86 6.36 -13.84
C LYS A 79 4.07 5.57 -14.32
N LEU A 80 4.60 4.66 -13.49
CA LEU A 80 5.72 3.78 -13.88
C LEU A 80 5.35 2.82 -15.03
N GLN A 81 4.07 2.44 -15.13
CA GLN A 81 3.55 1.60 -16.23
C GLN A 81 3.22 2.40 -17.51
N GLY A 82 3.52 3.70 -17.54
CA GLY A 82 3.31 4.54 -18.74
C GLY A 82 1.88 5.03 -18.93
N LEU A 83 1.07 5.05 -17.89
CA LEU A 83 -0.31 5.55 -17.97
C LEU A 83 -0.38 7.06 -17.76
N ARG A 84 -1.44 7.67 -18.31
CA ARG A 84 -1.90 8.99 -17.89
C ARG A 84 -2.73 8.84 -16.61
N VAL A 85 -2.22 9.34 -15.49
CA VAL A 85 -2.95 9.28 -14.20
C VAL A 85 -3.67 10.59 -13.92
N VAL A 86 -4.96 10.48 -13.60
CA VAL A 86 -5.82 11.58 -13.10
C VAL A 86 -6.20 11.25 -11.66
N GLY A 87 -5.64 11.99 -10.71
CA GLY A 87 -5.95 11.83 -9.28
C GLY A 87 -7.07 12.77 -8.83
N VAL A 88 -7.98 12.27 -8.01
CA VAL A 88 -8.99 13.06 -7.30
C VAL A 88 -8.69 13.01 -5.81
N ALA A 89 -8.64 14.16 -5.16
CA ALA A 89 -8.39 14.29 -3.73
C ALA A 89 -9.32 15.36 -3.12
N GLY A 90 -9.51 15.29 -1.80
CA GLY A 90 -10.19 16.36 -1.06
C GLY A 90 -9.33 17.64 -1.08
N GLY A 91 -9.99 18.77 -1.33
CA GLY A 91 -9.37 20.09 -1.42
C GLY A 91 -9.26 20.79 -0.06
N ALA A 92 -8.90 22.06 -0.09
CA ALA A 92 -8.76 22.89 1.11
C ALA A 92 -10.11 23.28 1.76
N ASP A 93 -11.21 23.16 1.00
CA ASP A 93 -12.59 23.44 1.39
C ASP A 93 -13.40 22.13 1.43
#